data_AF-W8U662-F1
#
_entry.id   AF-W8U662-F1
#
_cell.length_a   1.000
_cell.length_b   1.000
_cell.length_c   1.000
_cell.angle_alpha   90.00
_cell.angle_beta   90.00
_cell.angle_gamma   90.00
#
_symmetry.space_group_name_H-M   'P 1'
#
loop_
_entity.id
_entity.type
_entity.pdbx_description
1 polymer ?
#
loop_
_entity_poly.entity_id
_entity_poly.type
_entity_poly.pdbx_seq_one_letter_code
_entity_poly.pdbx_strand_id
1 'polypeptide(L)'
;MNNKKLTLGELISKKTQIKEAKEKTAEKFVKSLDGTVTIKILDRSFISDCTEMENGEGNAHIVYEGIVEPNLKDTQLHEAYGIKNPADIVDMIFLPGEVDFLSGEIVKLSGYDSDSIKDVVEEVKN
;
A
#
# COMPACT_ATOMS: atom_id res chain seq x y z
N MET A 1 -21.14 12.52 12.90
CA MET A 1 -20.89 11.22 12.24
C MET A 1 -22.15 10.39 12.32
N ASN A 2 -22.47 9.60 11.28
CA ASN A 2 -23.65 8.73 11.32
C ASN A 2 -23.26 7.45 12.09
N ASN A 3 -23.63 7.36 13.37
CA ASN A 3 -23.20 6.31 14.31
C ASN A 3 -23.99 5.00 14.11
N LYS A 4 -24.10 4.56 12.86
CA LYS A 4 -24.88 3.38 12.50
C LYS A 4 -24.12 2.10 12.86
N LYS A 5 -24.74 1.26 13.69
CA LYS A 5 -24.24 -0.10 13.99
C LYS A 5 -24.45 -0.99 12.76
N LEU A 6 -23.38 -1.64 12.30
CA LEU A 6 -23.44 -2.61 11.20
C LEU A 6 -24.17 -3.88 11.64
N THR A 7 -25.03 -4.40 10.79
CA THR A 7 -25.77 -5.65 11.00
C THR A 7 -25.27 -6.78 10.10
N LEU A 8 -25.58 -8.04 10.45
CA LEU A 8 -25.24 -9.20 9.63
C LEU A 8 -25.79 -9.10 8.20
N GLY A 9 -27.05 -8.67 8.05
CA GLY A 9 -27.67 -8.51 6.73
C GLY A 9 -26.96 -7.49 5.85
N GLU A 10 -26.39 -6.44 6.45
CA GLU A 10 -25.64 -5.42 5.73
C GLU A 10 -24.25 -5.88 5.32
N LEU A 11 -23.57 -6.67 6.16
CA LEU A 11 -22.30 -7.28 5.79
C LEU A 11 -22.47 -8.24 4.60
N ILE A 12 -23.56 -9.01 4.62
CA ILE A 12 -23.90 -9.92 3.51
C ILE A 12 -24.24 -9.14 2.24
N SER A 13 -25.06 -8.08 2.32
CA SER A 13 -25.43 -7.29 1.15
C SER A 13 -24.25 -6.51 0.56
N LYS A 14 -23.25 -6.16 1.39
CA LYS A 14 -22.02 -5.48 0.98
C LYS A 14 -20.91 -6.43 0.55
N LYS A 15 -21.10 -7.75 0.53
CA LYS A 15 -20.04 -8.75 0.23
C LYS A 15 -19.22 -8.40 -1.01
N THR A 16 -19.88 -8.06 -2.13
CA THR A 16 -19.20 -7.69 -3.38
C THR A 16 -18.38 -6.42 -3.23
N GLN A 17 -18.95 -5.36 -2.63
CA GLN A 17 -18.25 -4.09 -2.39
C GLN A 17 -17.04 -4.27 -1.45
N ILE A 18 -17.16 -5.14 -0.43
CA ILE A 18 -16.06 -5.47 0.48
C ILE A 18 -14.94 -6.19 -0.29
N LYS A 19 -15.27 -7.06 -1.23
CA LYS A 19 -14.28 -7.75 -2.06
C LYS A 19 -13.55 -6.76 -2.98
N GLU A 20 -14.30 -5.95 -3.72
CA GLU A 20 -13.74 -4.92 -4.61
C GLU A 20 -12.88 -3.91 -3.84
N ALA A 21 -13.28 -3.55 -2.61
CA ALA A 21 -12.49 -2.65 -1.77
C ALA A 21 -11.11 -3.20 -1.41
N LYS A 22 -10.93 -4.52 -1.41
CA LYS A 22 -9.64 -5.20 -1.16
C LYS A 22 -8.77 -5.33 -2.41
N GLU A 23 -9.29 -4.98 -3.58
CA GLU A 23 -8.58 -5.06 -4.87
C GLU A 23 -8.29 -3.65 -5.44
N LYS A 24 -8.47 -2.60 -4.65
CA LYS A 24 -8.30 -1.21 -5.09
C LYS A 24 -6.85 -0.87 -5.41
N THR A 25 -6.71 0.02 -6.37
CA THR A 25 -5.46 0.69 -6.72
C THR A 25 -5.56 2.20 -6.49
N ALA A 26 -4.42 2.87 -6.42
CA ALA A 26 -4.33 4.32 -6.37
C ALA A 26 -3.13 4.83 -7.19
N GLU A 27 -3.25 6.00 -7.79
CA GLU A 27 -2.14 6.66 -8.47
C GLU A 27 -1.37 7.58 -7.52
N LYS A 28 -0.04 7.63 -7.66
CA LYS A 28 0.86 8.51 -6.92
C LYS A 28 1.81 9.19 -7.88
N PHE A 29 1.98 10.50 -7.73
CA PHE A 29 2.94 11.27 -8.52
C PHE A 29 4.30 11.27 -7.84
N VAL A 30 5.34 10.88 -8.58
CA VAL A 30 6.73 10.83 -8.12
C VAL A 30 7.49 11.97 -8.77
N LYS A 31 7.89 12.94 -7.96
CA LYS A 31 8.44 14.21 -8.45
C LYS A 31 9.79 14.04 -9.14
N SER A 32 10.67 13.16 -8.65
CA SER A 32 11.98 12.92 -9.27
C SER A 32 11.88 12.37 -10.70
N LEU A 33 10.79 11.64 -11.00
CA LEU A 33 10.53 11.02 -12.29
C LEU A 33 9.61 11.83 -13.20
N ASP A 34 9.04 12.93 -12.69
CA ASP A 34 7.96 13.70 -13.36
C ASP A 34 6.85 12.78 -13.91
N GLY A 35 6.47 11.77 -13.11
CA GLY A 35 5.64 10.66 -13.57
C GLY A 35 4.74 10.10 -12.49
N THR A 36 3.73 9.32 -12.90
CA THR A 36 2.82 8.64 -11.99
C THR A 36 3.15 7.15 -11.89
N VAL A 37 2.89 6.58 -10.72
CA VAL A 37 2.89 5.14 -10.47
C VAL A 37 1.53 4.72 -9.93
N THR A 38 1.10 3.51 -10.28
CA THR A 38 -0.11 2.89 -9.74
C THR A 38 0.29 1.89 -8.67
N ILE A 39 -0.24 2.07 -7.46
CA ILE A 39 -0.04 1.19 -6.31
C ILE A 39 -1.28 0.33 -6.03
N LYS A 40 -1.10 -0.85 -5.45
CA LYS A 40 -2.17 -1.77 -5.02
C LYS A 40 -2.12 -2.07 -3.51
N ILE A 41 -3.22 -2.60 -2.99
CA ILE A 41 -3.29 -3.21 -1.66
C ILE A 41 -2.39 -4.45 -1.60
N LEU A 42 -1.68 -4.62 -0.48
CA LEU A 42 -0.91 -5.81 -0.15
C LEU A 42 -1.56 -6.60 0.99
N ASP A 43 -1.27 -7.90 1.02
CA ASP A 43 -1.80 -8.79 2.05
C ASP A 43 -1.11 -8.57 3.40
N ARG A 44 -1.87 -8.80 4.48
CA ARG A 44 -1.40 -8.62 5.87
C ARG A 44 -0.10 -9.38 6.16
N SER A 45 0.02 -10.63 5.70
CA SER A 45 1.22 -11.43 5.95
C SER A 45 2.44 -10.81 5.30
N PHE A 46 2.32 -10.38 4.05
CA PHE A 46 3.41 -9.73 3.32
C PHE A 46 3.87 -8.44 4.02
N ILE A 47 2.93 -7.59 4.45
CA ILE A 47 3.26 -6.37 5.20
C ILE A 47 3.94 -6.73 6.52
N SER A 48 3.44 -7.73 7.26
CA SER A 48 4.06 -8.18 8.52
C SER A 48 5.50 -8.62 8.29
N ASP A 49 5.73 -9.50 7.32
CA ASP A 49 7.05 -10.04 6.99
C ASP A 49 8.02 -8.90 6.65
N CYS A 50 7.59 -7.92 5.85
CA CYS A 50 8.41 -6.75 5.50
C CYS A 50 8.69 -5.86 6.71
N THR A 51 7.72 -5.61 7.58
CA THR A 51 7.92 -4.75 8.76
C THR A 51 8.83 -5.36 9.81
N GLU A 52 9.00 -6.68 9.81
CA GLU A 52 9.92 -7.40 10.69
C GLU A 52 11.36 -7.43 10.16
N MET A 53 11.61 -7.02 8.92
CA MET A 53 12.95 -6.95 8.34
C MET A 53 13.80 -5.87 9.03
N GLU A 54 15.07 -6.20 9.26
CA GLU A 54 16.02 -5.27 9.88
C GLU A 54 16.36 -4.10 8.94
N ASN A 55 16.84 -3.00 9.53
CA ASN A 55 17.41 -1.86 8.81
C ASN A 55 16.50 -1.17 7.77
N GLY A 56 15.18 -1.42 7.81
CA GLY A 56 14.23 -0.79 6.89
C GLY A 56 14.20 -1.40 5.48
N GLU A 57 14.86 -2.55 5.26
CA GLU A 57 14.89 -3.24 3.96
C GLU A 57 13.47 -3.59 3.45
N GLY A 58 12.52 -3.78 4.36
CA GLY A 58 11.12 -4.07 4.04
C GLY A 58 10.44 -3.00 3.18
N ASN A 59 10.87 -1.74 3.24
CA ASN A 59 10.24 -0.67 2.43
C ASN A 59 10.46 -0.91 0.93
N ALA A 60 11.66 -1.33 0.52
CA ALA A 60 11.93 -1.65 -0.87
C ALA A 60 11.07 -2.83 -1.35
N HIS A 61 10.89 -3.86 -0.51
CA HIS A 61 10.02 -4.99 -0.81
C HIS A 61 8.54 -4.61 -0.94
N ILE A 62 8.04 -3.73 -0.05
CA ILE A 62 6.68 -3.19 -0.12
C ILE A 62 6.48 -2.42 -1.43
N VAL A 63 7.43 -1.57 -1.82
CA VAL A 63 7.33 -0.81 -3.07
C VAL A 63 7.40 -1.72 -4.30
N TYR A 64 8.33 -2.68 -4.32
CA TYR A 64 8.49 -3.64 -5.42
C TYR A 64 7.24 -4.51 -5.63
N GLU A 65 6.58 -4.92 -4.53
CA GLU A 65 5.35 -5.71 -4.61
C GLU A 65 4.12 -4.83 -4.86
N GLY A 66 4.08 -3.63 -4.29
CA GLY A 66 2.93 -2.73 -4.30
C GLY A 66 2.75 -1.90 -5.56
N ILE A 67 3.79 -1.65 -6.34
CA ILE A 67 3.65 -0.96 -7.64
C ILE A 67 3.20 -1.97 -8.71
N VAL A 68 2.11 -1.65 -9.39
CA VAL A 68 1.60 -2.43 -10.54
C VAL A 68 1.92 -1.76 -11.88
N GLU A 69 1.99 -0.44 -11.93
CA GLU A 69 2.37 0.31 -13.14
C GLU A 69 3.32 1.46 -12.75
N PRO A 70 4.50 1.58 -13.40
CA PRO A 70 5.07 0.64 -14.35
C PRO A 70 5.38 -0.74 -13.69
N ASN A 71 5.39 -1.82 -14.48
CA ASN A 71 5.67 -3.15 -13.96
C ASN A 71 7.15 -3.25 -13.56
N LEU A 72 7.45 -3.06 -12.27
CA LEU A 72 8.82 -3.15 -11.75
C LEU A 72 9.40 -4.54 -11.83
N LYS A 73 8.58 -5.58 -12.02
CA LYS A 73 9.01 -6.97 -12.16
C LYS A 73 9.36 -7.35 -13.60
N ASP A 74 9.31 -6.38 -14.51
CA ASP A 74 9.57 -6.62 -15.93
C ASP A 74 11.05 -7.00 -16.18
N THR A 75 11.24 -8.07 -16.94
CA THR A 75 12.59 -8.60 -17.24
C THR A 75 13.42 -7.63 -18.07
N GLN A 76 12.80 -6.89 -19.00
CA GLN A 76 13.53 -5.92 -19.84
C GLN A 76 13.99 -4.74 -18.99
N LEU A 77 13.17 -4.32 -18.02
CA LEU A 77 13.57 -3.31 -17.04
C LEU A 77 14.78 -3.78 -16.23
N HIS A 78 14.73 -5.00 -15.67
CA HIS A 78 15.84 -5.54 -14.90
C HIS A 78 17.14 -5.68 -15.71
N GLU A 79 17.05 -6.14 -16.96
CA GLU A 79 18.19 -6.23 -17.88
C GLU A 79 18.79 -4.86 -18.19
N ALA A 80 17.95 -3.85 -18.45
CA ALA A 80 18.39 -2.49 -18.73
C ALA A 80 19.13 -1.84 -17.55
N TYR A 81 18.74 -2.17 -16.31
CA TYR A 81 19.38 -1.69 -15.08
C TYR A 81 20.51 -2.59 -14.58
N GLY A 82 20.69 -3.78 -15.15
CA GLY A 82 21.76 -4.72 -14.79
C GLY A 82 21.67 -5.26 -13.36
N ILE A 83 20.47 -5.34 -12.79
CA ILE A 83 20.28 -5.77 -11.39
C ILE A 83 20.40 -7.29 -11.22
N LYS A 84 20.83 -7.73 -10.04
CA LYS A 84 20.93 -9.15 -9.68
C LYS A 84 19.83 -9.59 -8.74
N ASN A 85 19.47 -8.73 -7.78
CA ASN A 85 18.36 -8.94 -6.87
C ASN A 85 17.18 -8.08 -7.35
N PRO A 86 15.98 -8.65 -7.55
CA PRO A 86 14.84 -7.90 -8.05
C PRO A 86 14.45 -6.67 -7.21
N ALA A 87 14.57 -6.74 -5.88
CA ALA A 87 14.19 -5.61 -5.01
C ALA A 87 15.10 -4.38 -5.19
N ASP A 88 16.35 -4.57 -5.63
CA ASP A 88 17.32 -3.49 -5.84
C ASP A 88 16.84 -2.50 -6.93
N ILE A 89 15.92 -2.89 -7.82
CA ILE A 89 15.36 -1.99 -8.84
C ILE A 89 14.71 -0.77 -8.22
N VAL A 90 14.14 -0.92 -7.02
CA VAL A 90 13.46 0.15 -6.30
C VAL A 90 14.45 1.25 -5.94
N ASP A 91 15.59 0.87 -5.37
CA ASP A 91 16.63 1.82 -4.97
C ASP A 91 17.38 2.43 -6.17
N MET A 92 17.32 1.77 -7.34
CA MET A 92 17.86 2.30 -8.59
C MET A 92 16.96 3.35 -9.24
N ILE A 93 15.65 3.26 -9.04
CA ILE A 93 14.65 4.13 -9.68
C ILE A 93 14.25 5.29 -8.76
N PHE A 94 14.02 5.01 -7.48
CA PHE A 94 13.46 5.97 -6.54
C PHE A 94 14.52 6.48 -5.57
N LEU A 95 14.35 7.73 -5.12
CA LEU A 95 15.18 8.26 -4.04
C LEU A 95 14.83 7.58 -2.70
N PRO A 96 15.75 7.48 -1.73
CA PRO A 96 15.48 6.78 -0.46
C PRO A 96 14.22 7.27 0.26
N GLY A 97 14.01 8.58 0.32
CA GLY A 97 12.79 9.14 0.91
C GLY A 97 11.53 8.84 0.09
N GLU A 98 11.62 8.74 -1.23
CA GLU A 98 10.49 8.35 -2.08
C GLU A 98 10.09 6.90 -1.80
N VAL A 99 11.05 6.00 -1.57
CA VAL A 99 10.80 4.61 -1.17
C VAL A 99 10.04 4.58 0.16
N ASP A 100 10.50 5.33 1.17
CA ASP A 100 9.82 5.41 2.48
C ASP A 100 8.37 5.92 2.35
N PHE A 101 8.16 6.99 1.58
CA PHE A 101 6.82 7.56 1.38
C PHE A 101 5.91 6.64 0.57
N LEU A 102 6.40 6.04 -0.52
CA LEU A 102 5.63 5.09 -1.32
C LEU A 102 5.24 3.85 -0.50
N SER A 103 6.18 3.27 0.24
CA SER A 103 5.92 2.18 1.18
C SER A 103 4.81 2.55 2.17
N GLY A 104 4.93 3.73 2.79
CA GLY A 104 3.90 4.24 3.70
C GLY A 104 2.52 4.41 3.05
N GLU A 105 2.46 4.91 1.81
CA GLU A 105 1.19 5.05 1.08
C GLU A 105 0.58 3.69 0.71
N ILE A 106 1.39 2.69 0.36
CA ILE A 106 0.93 1.30 0.10
C ILE A 106 0.39 0.66 1.37
N VAL A 107 1.09 0.83 2.50
CA VAL A 107 0.67 0.32 3.82
C VAL A 107 -0.64 0.97 4.27
N LYS A 108 -0.78 2.29 4.11
CA LYS A 108 -2.06 2.99 4.36
C LYS A 108 -3.18 2.49 3.46
N LEU A 109 -2.93 2.35 2.15
CA LEU A 109 -3.91 1.83 1.19
C LEU A 109 -4.38 0.43 1.59
N SER A 110 -3.49 -0.37 2.19
CA SER A 110 -3.75 -1.71 2.71
C SER A 110 -4.50 -1.74 4.05
N GLY A 111 -4.92 -0.58 4.56
CA GLY A 111 -5.77 -0.46 5.75
C GLY A 111 -5.02 -0.19 7.06
N TYR A 112 -3.72 0.09 7.00
CA TYR A 112 -2.91 0.48 8.17
C TYR A 112 -2.86 2.00 8.35
N ASP A 113 -3.89 2.71 7.88
CA ASP A 113 -4.06 4.12 8.15
C ASP A 113 -4.66 4.31 9.55
N SER A 114 -4.03 5.15 10.37
CA SER A 114 -4.47 5.49 11.73
C SER A 114 -5.90 6.04 11.79
N ASP A 115 -6.41 6.60 10.69
CA ASP A 115 -7.78 7.12 10.61
C ASP A 115 -8.83 6.08 10.20
N SER A 116 -8.43 4.81 9.96
CA SER A 116 -9.34 3.75 9.49
C SER A 116 -10.37 3.31 10.52
N ILE A 117 -10.06 3.42 11.81
CA ILE A 117 -10.92 3.05 12.94
C ILE A 117 -10.93 4.21 13.94
N LYS A 118 -12.12 4.66 14.35
CA LYS A 118 -12.31 5.80 15.25
C LYS A 118 -13.30 5.45 16.35
N ASP A 119 -13.08 6.03 17.53
CA ASP A 119 -14.04 5.94 18.63
C ASP A 119 -15.35 6.65 18.27
N VAL A 120 -16.46 6.03 18.67
CA VAL A 120 -17.76 6.68 18.65
C VAL A 120 -17.91 7.40 19.98
N VAL A 121 -17.60 8.70 20.02
CA VAL A 121 -17.83 9.51 21.21
C VAL A 121 -19.33 9.78 21.34
N GLU A 122 -19.98 9.18 22.33
CA GLU A 122 -21.30 9.62 22.79
C GLU A 122 -21.09 10.75 23.81
N GLU A 123 -21.48 11.98 23.47
CA GLU A 123 -21.53 13.07 24.44
C GLU A 123 -22.53 12.72 25.54
N VAL A 124 -22.05 12.25 26.70
CA VAL A 124 -22.83 12.26 27.93
C VAL A 124 -22.88 13.71 28.42
N LYS A 125 -23.94 14.44 28.05
CA LYS A 125 -24.24 15.74 28.64
C LYS A 125 -24.72 15.52 30.08
N ASN A 126 -23.88 15.88 31.05
CA ASN A 126 -24.28 16.13 32.44
C ASN A 126 -24.91 17.52 32.56
#